data_AF-A0A4R5NCQ4-F1
#
_entry.id   AF-A0A4R5NCQ4-F1
#
_cell.length_a   1.000
_cell.length_b   1.000
_cell.length_c   1.000
_cell.angle_alpha   90.00
_cell.angle_beta   90.00
_cell.angle_gamma   90.00
#
_symmetry.space_group_name_H-M   'P 1'
#
loop_
_entity.id
_entity.type
_entity.pdbx_description
1 polymer ?
#
loop_
_entity_poly.entity_id
_entity_poly.type
_entity_poly.pdbx_seq_one_letter_code
_entity_poly.pdbx_strand_id
1 'polypeptide(L)'
;MKSESKIDWTVPRPNKNPKTKQPYKRGRNWGIVVYPESLPENWKDIIRQEPIAVSPLHDKDVNPDGEKKKSHYHLVLNYKGNKSFEQIDEIARSLRAPAPQRISSLTGAVRYLTHMDNPEKYQYDNADIETFGGFDLESCLALSTGDKRQALRDMLAFISENEIMHLKDFADYCMSEEAPAGWFELLTERNTLFIKEYIKSNWQKQQYASKNINKMSD
;
A
#
# COMPACT_ATOMS: atom_id res chain seq x y z
N MET A 1 7.69 5.53 43.08
CA MET A 1 8.71 5.04 42.13
C MET A 1 8.23 3.73 41.53
N LYS A 2 7.68 3.74 40.31
CA LYS A 2 7.49 2.48 39.57
C LYS A 2 8.89 2.06 39.12
N SER A 3 9.36 0.89 39.55
CA SER A 3 10.60 0.33 39.04
C SER A 3 10.42 0.08 37.55
N GLU A 4 10.96 0.94 36.70
CA GLU A 4 11.16 0.61 35.30
C GLU A 4 12.13 -0.57 35.29
N SER A 5 11.59 -1.78 35.11
CA SER A 5 12.41 -2.95 34.82
C SER A 5 13.20 -2.61 33.56
N LYS A 6 14.50 -2.31 33.71
CA LYS A 6 15.39 -2.04 32.58
C LYS A 6 15.35 -3.27 31.67
N ILE A 7 14.76 -3.11 30.48
CA ILE A 7 14.71 -4.18 29.49
C ILE A 7 16.14 -4.45 29.04
N ASP A 8 16.59 -5.68 29.21
CA ASP A 8 17.88 -6.12 28.69
C ASP A 8 17.72 -6.54 27.22
N TRP A 9 18.16 -5.67 26.31
CA TRP A 9 18.10 -5.90 24.87
C TRP A 9 19.12 -6.94 24.38
N THR A 10 20.07 -7.38 25.22
CA THR A 10 21.05 -8.40 24.83
C THR A 10 20.49 -9.82 24.92
N VAL A 11 19.42 -10.01 25.68
CA VAL A 11 18.81 -11.33 25.91
C VAL A 11 17.80 -11.67 24.81
N PRO A 12 17.96 -12.79 24.08
CA PRO A 12 16.98 -13.26 23.11
C PRO A 12 15.61 -13.51 23.76
N ARG A 13 14.53 -13.05 23.12
CA ARG A 13 13.17 -13.26 23.62
C ARG A 13 12.64 -14.63 23.20
N PRO A 14 11.83 -15.31 24.03
CA PRO A 14 11.23 -16.58 23.65
C PRO A 14 10.20 -16.38 22.53
N ASN A 15 10.20 -17.30 21.56
CA ASN A 15 9.20 -17.31 20.49
C ASN A 15 7.83 -17.73 21.02
N LYS A 16 7.04 -16.74 21.45
CA LYS A 16 5.69 -16.94 21.99
C LYS A 16 4.75 -15.85 21.50
N ASN A 17 3.75 -16.23 20.71
CA ASN A 17 2.72 -15.29 20.28
C ASN A 17 1.82 -14.92 21.47
N PRO A 18 1.65 -13.62 21.80
CA PRO A 18 0.86 -13.21 22.95
C PRO A 18 -0.64 -13.52 22.79
N LYS A 19 -1.15 -13.59 21.56
CA LYS A 19 -2.56 -13.86 21.24
C LYS A 19 -2.86 -15.36 21.25
N THR A 20 -2.11 -16.15 20.49
CA THR A 20 -2.40 -17.60 20.34
C THR A 20 -1.69 -18.47 21.36
N LYS A 21 -0.73 -17.92 22.12
CA LYS A 21 0.19 -18.64 23.03
C LYS A 21 1.08 -19.69 22.37
N GLN A 22 0.96 -19.89 21.05
CA GLN A 22 1.79 -20.78 20.25
C GLN A 22 3.04 -20.04 19.71
N PRO A 23 4.13 -20.75 19.39
CA PRO A 23 5.26 -20.15 18.69
C PRO A 23 4.83 -19.58 17.33
N TYR A 24 5.43 -18.46 16.94
CA TYR A 24 5.33 -17.97 15.57
C TYR A 24 5.97 -18.97 14.61
N LYS A 25 5.23 -19.32 13.56
CA LYS A 25 5.80 -20.01 12.40
C LYS A 25 6.72 -19.05 11.65
N ARG A 26 7.76 -19.61 11.01
CA ARG A 26 8.62 -18.84 10.10
C ARG A 26 7.80 -18.19 8.99
N GLY A 27 8.27 -17.06 8.49
CA GLY A 27 7.74 -16.53 7.24
C GLY A 27 8.40 -15.24 6.77
N ARG A 28 7.83 -14.68 5.69
CA ARG A 28 8.38 -13.54 4.95
C ARG A 28 8.12 -12.16 5.56
N ASN A 29 6.92 -11.92 6.10
CA ASN A 29 6.46 -10.58 6.49
C ASN A 29 6.46 -10.37 8.01
N TRP A 30 7.10 -9.33 8.50
CA TRP A 30 7.20 -9.04 9.93
C TRP A 30 7.01 -7.56 10.23
N GLY A 31 6.42 -7.27 11.38
CA GLY A 31 6.17 -5.91 11.86
C GLY A 31 6.95 -5.63 13.14
N ILE A 32 7.53 -4.44 13.23
CA ILE A 32 8.15 -3.92 14.45
C ILE A 32 7.55 -2.54 14.70
N VAL A 33 7.21 -2.23 15.94
CA VAL A 33 6.88 -0.85 16.36
C VAL A 33 8.09 -0.33 17.09
N VAL A 34 8.60 0.83 16.70
CA VAL A 34 9.75 1.47 17.35
C VAL A 34 9.35 2.84 17.87
N TYR A 35 10.02 3.31 18.91
CA TYR A 35 9.74 4.59 19.51
C TYR A 35 10.97 5.51 19.46
N PRO A 36 10.84 6.77 18.99
CA PRO A 36 11.97 7.69 18.87
C PRO A 36 12.79 7.82 20.15
N GLU A 37 12.17 7.82 21.33
CA GLU A 37 12.89 8.00 22.58
C GLU A 37 13.75 6.80 23.01
N SER A 38 13.51 5.60 22.46
CA SER A 38 14.30 4.41 22.76
C SER A 38 15.23 3.99 21.64
N LEU A 39 15.01 4.48 20.41
CA LEU A 39 15.82 4.14 19.24
C LEU A 39 17.30 4.55 19.43
N PRO A 40 18.26 3.70 19.02
CA PRO A 40 19.65 4.11 18.88
C PRO A 40 19.80 5.21 17.84
N GLU A 41 20.77 6.11 17.98
CA GLU A 41 21.01 7.20 17.00
C GLU A 41 21.26 6.67 15.58
N ASN A 42 21.94 5.52 15.46
CA ASN A 42 22.27 4.87 14.19
C ASN A 42 21.21 3.85 13.71
N TRP A 43 19.97 3.92 14.19
CA TRP A 43 18.95 2.90 13.90
C TRP A 43 18.66 2.72 12.41
N LYS A 44 18.76 3.80 11.60
CA LYS A 44 18.59 3.71 10.14
C LYS A 44 19.69 2.85 9.50
N ASP A 45 20.93 2.94 9.98
CA ASP A 45 22.02 2.11 9.48
C ASP A 45 21.83 0.63 9.83
N ILE A 46 21.23 0.33 11.00
CA ILE A 46 20.90 -1.04 11.42
C ILE A 46 19.95 -1.71 10.42
N ILE A 47 18.95 -0.97 9.93
CA ILE A 47 17.91 -1.52 9.04
C ILE A 47 18.20 -1.33 7.55
N ARG A 48 19.25 -0.59 7.19
CA ARG A 48 19.49 -0.12 5.82
C ARG A 48 19.56 -1.22 4.76
N GLN A 49 20.06 -2.40 5.15
CA GLN A 49 20.19 -3.57 4.27
C GLN A 49 18.97 -4.49 4.31
N GLU A 50 18.04 -4.26 5.23
CA GLU A 50 16.83 -5.06 5.36
C GLU A 50 15.77 -4.58 4.37
N PRO A 51 15.01 -5.50 3.72
CA PRO A 51 13.90 -5.11 2.85
C PRO A 51 12.74 -4.64 3.72
N ILE A 52 12.70 -3.33 3.99
CA ILE A 52 11.83 -2.71 4.98
C ILE A 52 11.18 -1.43 4.46
N ALA A 53 9.92 -1.22 4.86
CA ALA A 53 9.22 0.06 4.77
C ALA A 53 9.03 0.63 6.19
N VAL A 54 9.24 1.93 6.35
CA VAL A 54 9.07 2.69 7.59
C VAL A 54 7.96 3.69 7.38
N SER A 55 6.96 3.69 8.28
CA SER A 55 5.90 4.70 8.25
C SER A 55 6.45 6.12 8.41
N PRO A 56 5.63 7.14 8.13
CA PRO A 56 5.82 8.46 8.71
C PRO A 56 5.83 8.38 10.24
N LEU A 57 6.22 9.45 10.93
CA LEU A 57 6.13 9.46 12.39
C LEU A 57 4.65 9.48 12.79
N HIS A 58 4.18 8.43 13.47
CA HIS A 58 2.82 8.39 14.00
C HIS A 58 2.74 9.22 15.28
N ASP A 59 2.51 10.52 15.14
CA ASP A 59 2.41 11.49 16.24
C ASP A 59 1.03 12.14 16.37
N LYS A 60 0.03 11.69 15.60
CA LYS A 60 -1.36 12.18 15.64
C LYS A 60 -2.36 11.09 16.03
N ASP A 61 -1.87 9.90 16.37
CA ASP A 61 -2.71 8.78 16.76
C ASP A 61 -3.35 9.02 18.14
N VAL A 62 -4.62 8.68 18.25
CA VAL A 62 -5.40 8.73 19.49
C VAL A 62 -5.84 7.34 19.93
N ASN A 63 -5.90 7.14 21.24
CA ASN A 63 -6.50 5.98 21.88
C ASN A 63 -8.04 6.09 21.84
N PRO A 64 -8.77 4.98 22.06
CA PRO A 64 -10.23 4.99 22.13
C PRO A 64 -10.81 5.91 23.22
N ASP A 65 -10.05 6.19 24.27
CA ASP A 65 -10.39 7.13 25.35
C ASP A 65 -10.09 8.60 25.01
N GLY A 66 -9.53 8.87 23.82
CA GLY A 66 -9.16 10.21 23.36
C GLY A 66 -7.74 10.63 23.74
N GLU A 67 -7.00 9.85 24.53
CA GLU A 67 -5.63 10.19 24.89
C GLU A 67 -4.68 10.03 23.69
N LYS A 68 -3.73 10.97 23.56
CA LYS A 68 -2.71 10.92 22.51
C LYS A 68 -1.80 9.70 22.72
N LYS A 69 -1.63 8.89 21.68
CA LYS A 69 -0.67 7.78 21.72
C LYS A 69 0.76 8.29 21.72
N LYS A 70 1.66 7.50 22.30
CA LYS A 70 3.09 7.74 22.22
C LYS A 70 3.54 7.74 20.77
N SER A 71 4.36 8.72 20.38
CA SER A 71 4.89 8.81 19.02
C SER A 71 5.71 7.56 18.68
N HIS A 72 5.46 6.98 17.51
CA HIS A 72 6.11 5.74 17.10
C HIS A 72 6.25 5.66 15.58
N TYR A 73 7.11 4.75 15.12
CA TYR A 73 7.13 4.31 13.73
C TYR A 73 6.67 2.86 13.64
N HIS A 74 5.96 2.54 12.57
CA HIS A 74 5.73 1.18 12.12
C HIS A 74 6.78 0.78 11.08
N LEU A 75 7.40 -0.36 11.31
CA LEU A 75 8.38 -0.97 10.41
C LEU A 75 7.78 -2.26 9.86
N VAL A 76 7.74 -2.40 8.53
CA VAL A 76 7.24 -3.59 7.84
C VAL A 76 8.36 -4.20 7.02
N LEU A 77 8.78 -5.41 7.37
CA LEU A 77 9.81 -6.16 6.66
C LEU A 77 9.19 -7.17 5.69
N ASN A 78 9.73 -7.29 4.48
CA ASN A 78 9.33 -8.29 3.49
C ASN A 78 10.55 -9.02 2.90
N TYR A 79 10.81 -10.24 3.37
CA TYR A 79 11.91 -11.05 2.86
C TYR A 79 11.51 -11.90 1.66
N LYS A 80 12.46 -12.23 0.78
CA LYS A 80 12.27 -13.26 -0.26
C LYS A 80 12.06 -14.67 0.32
N GLY A 81 12.82 -14.99 1.37
CA GLY A 81 12.74 -16.27 2.10
C GLY A 81 12.11 -16.14 3.49
N ASN A 82 11.73 -17.27 4.09
CA ASN A 82 11.13 -17.29 5.42
C ASN A 82 12.18 -17.04 6.52
N LYS A 83 11.96 -16.00 7.33
CA LYS A 83 12.72 -15.73 8.56
C LYS A 83 12.03 -16.32 9.79
N SER A 84 12.81 -16.75 10.77
CA SER A 84 12.29 -17.17 12.08
C SER A 84 12.00 -15.97 12.99
N PHE A 85 11.31 -16.20 14.10
CA PHE A 85 11.07 -15.16 15.10
C PHE A 85 12.40 -14.62 15.64
N GLU A 86 13.33 -15.51 15.96
CA GLU A 86 14.61 -15.21 16.60
C GLU A 86 15.48 -14.31 15.71
N GLN A 87 15.45 -14.53 14.39
CA GLN A 87 16.16 -13.68 13.43
C GLN A 87 15.62 -12.24 13.42
N ILE A 88 14.30 -12.08 13.49
CA ILE A 88 13.68 -10.74 13.51
C ILE A 88 13.77 -10.13 14.91
N ASP A 89 13.77 -10.96 15.94
CA ASP A 89 13.96 -10.56 17.32
C ASP A 89 15.31 -9.88 17.54
N GLU A 90 16.36 -10.40 16.90
CA GLU A 90 17.69 -9.80 16.90
C GLU A 90 17.68 -8.37 16.33
N ILE A 91 16.98 -8.16 15.22
CA ILE A 91 16.81 -6.83 14.62
C ILE A 91 16.03 -5.92 15.58
N ALA A 92 14.89 -6.38 16.09
CA ALA A 92 14.05 -5.60 17.01
C ALA A 92 14.79 -5.23 18.30
N ARG A 93 15.63 -6.12 18.85
CA ARG A 93 16.46 -5.84 20.03
C ARG A 93 17.57 -4.85 19.72
N SER A 94 18.20 -4.94 18.55
CA SER A 94 19.20 -3.96 18.09
C SER A 94 18.60 -2.56 17.96
N LEU A 95 17.30 -2.48 17.63
CA LEU A 95 16.51 -1.25 17.59
C LEU A 95 15.96 -0.81 18.96
N ARG A 96 16.22 -1.55 20.05
CA ARG A 96 15.63 -1.31 21.38
C ARG A 96 14.09 -1.23 21.32
N ALA A 97 13.51 -2.13 20.55
CA ALA A 97 12.09 -2.16 20.21
C ALA A 97 11.37 -3.37 20.82
N PRO A 98 10.06 -3.28 21.10
CA PRO A 98 9.22 -4.42 21.48
C PRO A 98 9.32 -5.63 20.54
N ALA A 99 8.80 -6.77 21.00
CA ALA A 99 8.87 -8.02 20.25
C ALA A 99 8.21 -7.88 18.88
N PRO A 100 8.84 -8.42 17.81
CA PRO A 100 8.28 -8.37 16.47
C PRO A 100 7.00 -9.19 16.36
N GLN A 101 6.15 -8.82 15.40
CA GLN A 101 4.91 -9.53 15.13
C GLN A 101 4.89 -10.09 13.71
N ARG A 102 4.32 -11.29 13.57
CA ARG A 102 4.08 -11.91 12.26
C ARG A 102 2.98 -11.16 11.52
N ILE A 103 3.24 -10.78 10.27
CA ILE A 103 2.25 -10.17 9.38
C ILE A 103 1.67 -11.25 8.46
N SER A 104 0.34 -11.33 8.40
CA SER A 104 -0.40 -12.22 7.50
C SER A 104 -0.57 -11.63 6.11
N SER A 105 -0.97 -10.36 6.02
CA SER A 105 -1.15 -9.61 4.78
C SER A 105 -0.12 -8.49 4.66
N LEU A 106 0.77 -8.60 3.68
CA LEU A 106 1.78 -7.56 3.42
C LEU A 106 1.10 -6.25 3.00
N THR A 107 0.22 -6.31 2.00
CA THR A 107 -0.56 -5.18 1.48
C THR A 107 -1.29 -4.45 2.60
N GLY A 108 -2.01 -5.18 3.46
CA GLY A 108 -2.73 -4.56 4.58
C GLY A 108 -1.80 -3.89 5.58
N ALA A 109 -0.63 -4.48 5.87
CA ALA A 109 0.33 -3.86 6.79
C ALA A 109 1.01 -2.61 6.21
N VAL A 110 1.29 -2.59 4.91
CA VAL A 110 1.86 -1.42 4.23
C VAL A 110 0.86 -0.28 4.14
N ARG A 111 -0.39 -0.55 3.73
CA ARG A 111 -1.47 0.45 3.70
C ARG A 111 -1.78 1.00 5.10
N TYR A 112 -1.55 0.21 6.14
CA TYR A 112 -1.69 0.66 7.53
C TYR A 112 -0.61 1.67 7.95
N LEU A 113 0.56 1.72 7.30
CA LEU A 113 1.62 2.70 7.60
C LEU A 113 1.15 4.15 7.46
N THR A 114 0.07 4.38 6.72
CA THR A 114 -0.54 5.71 6.52
C THR A 114 -2.02 5.74 6.88
N HIS A 115 -2.52 4.67 7.48
CA HIS A 115 -3.94 4.46 7.83
C HIS A 115 -4.91 4.50 6.65
N MET A 116 -4.45 4.17 5.44
CA MET A 116 -5.21 4.29 4.19
C MET A 116 -6.58 3.59 4.20
N ASP A 117 -6.72 2.48 4.94
CA ASP A 117 -7.95 1.70 5.07
C ASP A 117 -8.76 2.00 6.34
N ASN A 118 -8.34 2.98 7.13
CA ASN A 118 -8.89 3.33 8.44
C ASN A 118 -9.32 4.80 8.47
N PRO A 119 -10.43 5.17 7.80
CA PRO A 119 -10.87 6.57 7.66
C PRO A 119 -11.16 7.25 9.01
N GLU A 120 -11.39 6.48 10.07
CA GLU A 120 -11.57 6.96 11.44
C GLU A 120 -10.27 7.45 12.09
N LYS A 121 -9.11 7.15 11.52
CA LYS A 121 -7.78 7.54 12.01
C LYS A 121 -7.20 8.67 11.18
N TYR A 122 -6.26 9.39 11.77
CA TYR A 122 -5.47 10.38 11.05
C TYR A 122 -4.76 9.72 9.86
N GLN A 123 -4.94 10.28 8.67
CA GLN A 123 -4.33 9.82 7.42
C GLN A 123 -2.96 10.47 7.25
N TYR A 124 -1.89 9.68 7.20
CA TYR A 124 -0.54 10.17 6.91
C TYR A 124 -0.25 10.13 5.41
N ASP A 125 0.79 10.83 4.97
CA ASP A 125 1.14 10.87 3.55
C ASP A 125 1.95 9.63 3.14
N ASN A 126 1.61 9.04 1.99
CA ASN A 126 2.38 7.95 1.40
C ASN A 126 3.77 8.39 0.94
N ALA A 127 3.95 9.67 0.60
CA ALA A 127 5.24 10.23 0.22
C ALA A 127 6.26 10.24 1.37
N ASP A 128 5.78 10.19 2.61
CA ASP A 128 6.60 10.17 3.82
C ASP A 128 7.02 8.74 4.23
N ILE A 129 6.63 7.70 3.47
CA ILE A 129 7.10 6.32 3.70
C ILE A 129 8.54 6.19 3.20
N GLU A 130 9.45 5.82 4.10
CA GLU A 130 10.84 5.50 3.72
C GLU A 130 10.99 4.00 3.42
N THR A 131 11.72 3.65 2.36
CA THR A 131 12.04 2.24 2.04
C THR A 131 13.53 1.97 1.93
N PHE A 132 13.93 0.76 2.33
CA PHE A 132 15.30 0.28 2.25
C PHE A 132 15.37 -1.17 1.75
N GLY A 133 16.58 -1.66 1.45
CA GLY A 133 16.85 -3.05 1.08
C GLY A 133 16.05 -3.59 -0.11
N GLY A 134 15.57 -2.71 -1.00
CA GLY A 134 14.78 -3.09 -2.17
C GLY A 134 13.33 -3.51 -1.85
N PHE A 135 12.75 -2.99 -0.77
CA PHE A 135 11.32 -3.16 -0.49
C PHE A 135 10.47 -2.57 -1.62
N ASP A 136 9.55 -3.36 -2.16
CA ASP A 136 8.65 -2.96 -3.24
C ASP A 136 7.37 -2.34 -2.67
N LEU A 137 7.41 -1.03 -2.42
CA LEU A 137 6.29 -0.27 -1.86
C LEU A 137 5.14 -0.13 -2.85
N GLU A 138 5.46 0.14 -4.12
CA GLU A 138 4.48 0.41 -5.16
C GLU A 138 3.52 -0.75 -5.34
N SER A 139 4.01 -1.99 -5.38
CA SER A 139 3.13 -3.16 -5.51
C SER A 139 2.19 -3.36 -4.32
N CYS A 140 2.55 -2.85 -3.15
CA CYS A 140 1.73 -2.92 -1.94
C CYS A 140 0.69 -1.79 -1.85
N LEU A 141 0.97 -0.64 -2.45
CA LEU A 141 0.04 0.50 -2.49
C LEU A 141 -0.86 0.52 -3.73
N ALA A 142 -0.49 -0.24 -4.77
CA ALA A 142 -1.27 -0.36 -5.99
C ALA A 142 -2.71 -0.82 -5.73
N LEU A 143 -3.62 -0.37 -6.60
CA LEU A 143 -5.02 -0.80 -6.60
C LEU A 143 -5.14 -2.33 -6.60
N SER A 144 -6.09 -2.84 -5.81
CA SER A 144 -6.37 -4.28 -5.82
C SER A 144 -6.89 -4.71 -7.20
N THR A 145 -6.79 -6.00 -7.52
CA THR A 145 -7.35 -6.52 -8.78
C THR A 145 -8.86 -6.25 -8.90
N GLY A 146 -9.58 -6.16 -7.77
CA GLY A 146 -10.99 -5.78 -7.74
C GLY A 146 -11.19 -4.32 -8.17
N ASP A 147 -10.44 -3.42 -7.56
CA ASP A 147 -10.51 -1.98 -7.84
C ASP A 147 -10.08 -1.67 -9.27
N LYS A 148 -9.01 -2.31 -9.77
CA LYS A 148 -8.58 -2.19 -11.17
C LYS A 148 -9.70 -2.59 -12.14
N ARG A 149 -10.48 -3.65 -11.82
CA ARG A 149 -11.63 -4.06 -12.64
C ARG A 149 -12.80 -3.10 -12.55
N GLN A 150 -13.05 -2.50 -11.38
CA GLN A 150 -14.10 -1.50 -11.23
C GLN A 150 -13.72 -0.23 -12.00
N ALA A 151 -12.52 0.29 -11.81
CA ALA A 151 -12.01 1.43 -12.56
C ALA A 151 -12.06 1.19 -14.08
N LEU A 152 -11.70 -0.01 -14.57
CA LEU A 152 -11.86 -0.34 -15.99
C LEU A 152 -13.32 -0.29 -16.45
N ARG A 153 -14.29 -0.73 -15.64
CA ARG A 153 -15.71 -0.58 -15.99
C ARG A 153 -16.12 0.89 -16.07
N ASP A 154 -15.66 1.69 -15.12
CA ASP A 154 -15.97 3.12 -15.05
C ASP A 154 -15.35 3.87 -16.25
N MET A 155 -14.13 3.50 -16.65
CA MET A 155 -13.48 4.01 -17.87
C MET A 155 -14.32 3.69 -19.13
N LEU A 156 -14.84 2.47 -19.26
CA LEU A 156 -15.66 2.08 -20.41
C LEU A 156 -17.02 2.79 -20.43
N ALA A 157 -17.63 2.96 -19.26
CA ALA A 157 -18.87 3.73 -19.12
C ALA A 157 -18.64 5.18 -19.57
N PHE A 158 -17.58 5.83 -19.07
CA PHE A 158 -17.20 7.18 -19.47
C PHE A 158 -16.97 7.31 -20.98
N ILE A 159 -16.24 6.37 -21.59
CA ILE A 159 -16.02 6.35 -23.05
C ILE A 159 -17.35 6.26 -23.82
N SER A 160 -18.28 5.43 -23.35
CA SER A 160 -19.57 5.24 -24.00
C SER A 160 -20.48 6.45 -23.84
N GLU A 161 -20.57 7.01 -22.64
CA GLU A 161 -21.45 8.13 -22.30
C GLU A 161 -21.02 9.43 -22.98
N ASN A 162 -19.71 9.63 -23.16
CA ASN A 162 -19.13 10.80 -23.83
C ASN A 162 -18.86 10.56 -25.33
N GLU A 163 -19.32 9.43 -25.88
CA GLU A 163 -19.14 9.05 -27.28
C GLU A 163 -17.70 9.21 -27.80
N ILE A 164 -16.71 8.85 -26.98
CA ILE A 164 -15.30 9.05 -27.34
C ILE A 164 -14.96 8.17 -28.55
N MET A 165 -14.42 8.80 -29.59
CA MET A 165 -14.07 8.14 -30.87
C MET A 165 -12.56 8.02 -31.11
N HIS A 166 -11.73 8.76 -30.38
CA HIS A 166 -10.28 8.70 -30.51
C HIS A 166 -9.61 8.41 -29.17
N LEU A 167 -8.62 7.52 -29.21
CA LEU A 167 -7.83 7.18 -28.03
C LEU A 167 -7.12 8.41 -27.44
N LYS A 168 -6.73 9.36 -28.28
CA LYS A 168 -6.11 10.63 -27.84
C LYS A 168 -7.03 11.38 -26.89
N ASP A 169 -8.30 11.55 -27.23
CA ASP A 169 -9.25 12.32 -26.42
C ASP A 169 -9.45 11.67 -25.04
N PHE A 170 -9.53 10.33 -25.00
CA PHE A 170 -9.60 9.60 -23.73
C PHE A 170 -8.29 9.68 -22.93
N ALA A 171 -7.13 9.62 -23.60
CA ALA A 171 -5.83 9.73 -22.95
C ALA A 171 -5.61 11.14 -22.36
N ASP A 172 -5.98 12.18 -23.10
CA ASP A 172 -5.92 13.58 -22.64
C ASP A 172 -6.81 13.79 -21.41
N TYR A 173 -8.03 13.21 -21.42
CA TYR A 173 -8.88 13.20 -20.22
C TYR A 173 -8.20 12.49 -19.05
N CYS A 174 -7.64 11.29 -19.25
CA CYS A 174 -6.96 10.55 -18.18
C CYS A 174 -5.75 11.29 -17.58
N MET A 175 -5.13 12.21 -18.33
CA MET A 175 -4.02 13.06 -17.87
C MET A 175 -4.49 14.36 -17.21
N SER A 176 -5.80 14.64 -17.21
CA SER A 176 -6.37 15.85 -16.61
C SER A 176 -6.65 15.67 -15.12
N GLU A 177 -6.73 16.80 -14.40
CA GLU A 177 -7.12 16.85 -12.98
C GLU A 177 -8.57 16.36 -12.72
N GLU A 178 -9.39 16.26 -13.76
CA GLU A 178 -10.79 15.82 -13.66
C GLU A 178 -10.90 14.28 -13.64
N ALA A 179 -9.89 13.57 -14.15
CA ALA A 179 -9.94 12.11 -14.20
C ALA A 179 -9.75 11.49 -12.81
N PRO A 180 -10.47 10.38 -12.51
CA PRO A 180 -10.21 9.65 -11.28
C PRO A 180 -8.76 9.12 -11.24
N ALA A 181 -8.15 9.20 -10.06
CA ALA A 181 -6.76 8.79 -9.86
C ALA A 181 -6.49 7.35 -10.32
N GLY A 182 -5.36 7.12 -10.98
CA GLY A 182 -4.95 5.80 -11.47
C GLY A 182 -5.48 5.44 -12.86
N TRP A 183 -6.35 6.25 -13.46
CA TRP A 183 -6.92 5.95 -14.79
C TRP A 183 -5.87 5.97 -15.89
N PHE A 184 -4.90 6.90 -15.83
CA PHE A 184 -3.82 6.98 -16.82
C PHE A 184 -2.90 5.76 -16.78
N GLU A 185 -2.52 5.33 -15.59
CA GLU A 185 -1.72 4.13 -15.35
C GLU A 185 -2.48 2.89 -15.84
N LEU A 186 -3.77 2.77 -15.50
CA LEU A 186 -4.61 1.66 -15.96
C LEU A 186 -4.78 1.63 -17.48
N LEU A 187 -4.88 2.79 -18.12
CA LEU A 187 -4.95 2.93 -19.57
C LEU A 187 -3.65 2.42 -20.23
N THR A 188 -2.50 2.76 -19.67
CA THR A 188 -1.17 2.52 -20.27
C THR A 188 -0.52 1.19 -19.90
N GLU A 189 -1.01 0.49 -18.87
CA GLU A 189 -0.50 -0.82 -18.46
C GLU A 189 -0.93 -1.98 -19.40
N ARG A 190 -2.05 -2.66 -19.08
CA ARG A 190 -2.45 -3.92 -19.73
C ARG A 190 -3.76 -3.82 -20.52
N ASN A 191 -4.43 -2.67 -20.49
CA ASN A 191 -5.79 -2.52 -21.01
C ASN A 191 -5.86 -1.77 -22.36
N THR A 192 -4.76 -1.18 -22.82
CA THR A 192 -4.74 -0.25 -23.96
C THR A 192 -5.34 -0.84 -25.24
N LEU A 193 -5.03 -2.10 -25.57
CA LEU A 193 -5.56 -2.76 -26.76
C LEU A 193 -7.09 -2.90 -26.70
N PHE A 194 -7.60 -3.35 -25.57
CA PHE A 194 -9.04 -3.54 -25.38
C PHE A 194 -9.77 -2.19 -25.42
N ILE A 195 -9.26 -1.17 -24.72
CA ILE A 195 -9.83 0.18 -24.70
C ILE A 195 -9.82 0.79 -26.11
N LYS A 196 -8.72 0.65 -26.85
CA LYS A 196 -8.59 1.12 -28.24
C LYS A 196 -9.66 0.48 -29.15
N GLU A 197 -9.83 -0.83 -29.09
CA GLU A 197 -10.85 -1.51 -29.92
C GLU A 197 -12.28 -1.17 -29.47
N TYR A 198 -12.51 -0.91 -28.17
CA TYR A 198 -13.80 -0.42 -27.67
C TYR A 198 -14.14 0.97 -28.24
N ILE A 199 -13.20 1.93 -28.15
CA ILE A 199 -13.35 3.28 -28.74
C ILE A 199 -13.59 3.21 -30.25
N LYS A 200 -12.81 2.37 -30.96
CA LYS A 200 -13.00 2.14 -32.40
C LYS A 200 -14.38 1.57 -32.73
N SER A 201 -14.93 0.73 -31.86
CA SER A 201 -16.27 0.18 -32.01
C SER A 201 -17.36 1.26 -31.87
N ASN A 202 -17.17 2.27 -31.02
CA ASN A 202 -18.07 3.44 -30.95
C ASN A 202 -18.09 4.19 -32.29
N TRP A 203 -16.91 4.51 -32.84
CA TRP A 203 -16.81 5.15 -34.15
C TRP A 203 -17.48 4.31 -35.25
N GLN A 204 -17.23 3.00 -35.29
CA GLN A 204 -17.86 2.10 -36.26
C GLN A 204 -19.39 2.12 -36.16
N LYS A 205 -19.95 2.02 -34.95
CA LYS A 205 -21.39 2.07 -34.72
C LYS A 205 -22.01 3.36 -35.26
N GLN A 206 -21.40 4.51 -34.99
CA GLN A 206 -21.89 5.79 -35.53
C GLN A 206 -21.84 5.81 -37.06
N GLN A 207 -20.75 5.35 -37.68
CA GLN A 207 -20.65 5.27 -39.15
C GLN A 207 -21.73 4.37 -39.78
N TYR A 208 -22.03 3.22 -39.15
CA TYR A 208 -23.14 2.36 -39.59
C TYR A 208 -24.50 3.04 -39.46
N ALA A 209 -24.75 3.76 -38.36
CA ALA A 209 -25.99 4.50 -38.17
C ALA A 209 -26.16 5.61 -39.22
N SER A 210 -25.13 6.41 -39.48
CA SER A 210 -25.17 7.47 -40.49
C SER A 210 -25.42 6.94 -41.91
N LYS A 211 -24.79 5.82 -42.28
CA LYS A 211 -25.01 5.18 -43.59
C LYS A 211 -26.43 4.64 -43.76
N ASN A 212 -27.03 4.10 -42.70
CA ASN A 212 -28.40 3.59 -42.75
C ASN A 212 -29.43 4.73 -42.87
N ILE A 213 -29.20 5.87 -42.21
CA ILE A 213 -30.04 7.06 -42.35
C ILE A 213 -30.04 7.54 -43.81
N ASN A 214 -28.85 7.72 -44.41
CA ASN A 214 -28.74 8.20 -45.79
C ASN A 214 -29.42 7.26 -46.81
N LYS A 215 -29.42 5.95 -46.55
CA LYS A 215 -30.07 4.96 -47.43
C LYS A 215 -31.60 4.94 -47.34
N MET A 216 -32.19 5.48 -46.27
CA MET A 216 -33.65 5.59 -46.11
C MET A 216 -34.21 6.91 -46.65
N SER A 217 -33.34 7.89 -46.90
CA SER A 217 -33.69 9.21 -47.47
C SER A 217 -33.55 9.30 -49.00
N ASP A 218 -33.03 8.24 -49.64
CA ASP A 218 -32.98 8.04 -51.09
C ASP A 218 -34.13 7.12 -51.55
#